data_AF-A0A5S9PZ73-F1
#
_entry.id   AF-A0A5S9PZ73-F1
#
_cell.length_a   1.000
_cell.length_b   1.000
_cell.length_c   1.000
_cell.angle_alpha   90.00
_cell.angle_beta   90.00
_cell.angle_gamma   90.00
#
_symmetry.space_group_name_H-M   'P 1'
#
loop_
_entity.id
_entity.type
_entity.pdbx_description
1 polymer ?
#
loop_
_entity_poly.entity_id
_entity_poly.type
_entity_poly.pdbx_seq_one_letter_code
_entity_poly.pdbx_strand_id
1 'polypeptide(L)'
;MAKLASSASKSVQLEVPSFRSFRERPLEQFGTDFLNHVRETGMPETFPGLYLEKIDRDERFIVLKQFVIERKKRADGKLAFCPRCYQRDKYRKGDLAWFPRLMVCAAIGNCCAGHDAGTAAAKEFKAKRDRDARESYLLDHLPLIAAKLNAVAQLEGVAEAAGEVYRQFRREVPKVHSQLRAAKTNYGGNLVVSRVLRSDDSEDESDYVGPAGFGRRSGVETQETTLGLLAGQIALIKDFAPEKELAIVRRQLESVGFSFTEEEAVDFILSNQERELKVAVVILQSADEGYARLISRLREFWAFFTPENVALIHAYGVHEDSPLNVQAGYAVRGGRVDVRFKTPDQFCLLRFNQGLMTINDEWPEPPVRTSGP
;
A
#
# COMPACT_ATOMS: atom_id res chain seq x y z
N MET A 1 -3.07 -93.46 -28.31
CA MET A 1 -3.80 -92.69 -27.28
C MET A 1 -2.81 -91.80 -26.53
N ALA A 2 -2.69 -90.53 -26.90
CA ALA A 2 -1.86 -89.55 -26.22
C ALA A 2 -2.74 -88.34 -25.86
N LYS A 3 -2.92 -88.08 -24.55
CA LYS A 3 -3.68 -86.94 -24.02
C LYS A 3 -2.75 -85.73 -23.95
N LEU A 4 -3.01 -84.74 -24.81
CA LEU A 4 -2.42 -83.40 -24.72
C LEU A 4 -3.13 -82.64 -23.59
N ALA A 5 -2.38 -82.31 -22.54
CA ALA A 5 -2.85 -81.44 -21.46
C ALA A 5 -2.76 -79.98 -21.91
N SER A 6 -3.91 -79.33 -22.03
CA SER A 6 -4.06 -77.90 -22.27
C SER A 6 -3.67 -77.13 -21.00
N SER A 7 -2.60 -76.32 -21.09
CA SER A 7 -2.23 -75.38 -20.03
C SER A 7 -3.01 -74.09 -20.21
N ALA A 8 -3.81 -73.72 -19.21
CA ALA A 8 -4.57 -72.49 -19.19
C ALA A 8 -3.71 -71.36 -18.63
N SER A 9 -3.32 -70.44 -19.51
CA SER A 9 -2.63 -69.19 -19.16
C SER A 9 -3.56 -68.32 -18.31
N LYS A 10 -3.29 -68.22 -17.00
CA LYS A 10 -3.95 -67.23 -16.12
C LYS A 10 -3.55 -65.82 -16.56
N SER A 11 -4.47 -65.11 -17.19
CA SER A 11 -4.36 -63.66 -17.42
C SER A 11 -4.33 -62.95 -16.07
N VAL A 12 -3.17 -62.43 -15.68
CA VAL A 12 -3.00 -61.55 -14.52
C VAL A 12 -3.71 -60.23 -14.87
N GLN A 13 -4.91 -60.03 -14.32
CA GLN A 13 -5.57 -58.73 -14.36
C GLN A 13 -4.77 -57.80 -13.45
N LEU A 14 -4.00 -56.90 -14.06
CA LEU A 14 -3.34 -55.80 -13.35
C LEU A 14 -4.45 -54.83 -12.92
N GLU A 15 -4.85 -54.90 -11.65
CA GLU A 15 -5.69 -53.89 -11.03
C GLU A 15 -5.02 -52.53 -11.18
N VAL A 16 -5.60 -51.66 -12.00
CA VAL A 16 -5.13 -50.30 -12.18
C VAL A 16 -5.32 -49.58 -10.84
N PRO A 17 -4.26 -49.03 -10.23
CA PRO A 17 -4.39 -48.32 -8.97
C PRO A 17 -5.41 -47.18 -9.11
N SER A 18 -6.27 -47.00 -8.11
CA SER A 18 -7.33 -45.98 -8.12
C SER A 18 -6.80 -44.53 -8.02
N PHE A 19 -5.48 -44.37 -7.95
CA PHE A 19 -4.80 -43.09 -7.77
C PHE A 19 -3.77 -42.83 -8.88
N ARG A 20 -3.46 -41.55 -9.11
CA ARG A 20 -2.48 -41.13 -10.11
C ARG A 20 -1.09 -41.05 -9.47
N SER A 21 -0.11 -41.68 -10.11
CA SER A 21 1.29 -41.52 -9.75
C SER A 21 1.92 -40.31 -10.44
N PHE A 22 2.75 -39.57 -9.70
CA PHE A 22 3.44 -38.36 -10.11
C PHE A 22 4.93 -38.53 -9.86
N ARG A 23 5.69 -38.85 -10.92
CA ARG A 23 7.16 -39.00 -10.87
C ARG A 23 7.85 -37.71 -10.43
N GLU A 24 7.28 -36.59 -10.83
CA GLU A 24 7.72 -35.25 -10.47
C GLU A 24 6.57 -34.51 -9.80
N ARG A 25 6.88 -33.33 -9.26
CA ARG A 25 5.86 -32.45 -8.67
C ARG A 25 4.74 -32.20 -9.70
N PRO A 26 3.46 -32.36 -9.33
CA PRO A 26 2.37 -32.08 -10.24
C PRO A 26 2.40 -30.63 -10.71
N LEU A 27 1.98 -30.42 -11.96
CA LEU A 27 1.80 -29.11 -12.56
C LEU A 27 0.75 -28.29 -11.78
N GLU A 28 0.85 -26.97 -11.86
CA GLU A 28 -0.06 -26.05 -11.17
C GLU A 28 -1.54 -26.29 -11.54
N GLN A 29 -1.80 -26.65 -12.80
CA GLN A 29 -3.14 -26.97 -13.29
C GLN A 29 -3.84 -28.03 -12.43
N PHE A 30 -3.13 -29.07 -12.01
CA PHE A 30 -3.71 -30.11 -11.15
C PHE A 30 -4.18 -29.54 -9.80
N GLY A 31 -3.43 -28.60 -9.23
CA GLY A 31 -3.81 -27.90 -8.01
C GLY A 31 -5.02 -26.98 -8.22
N THR A 32 -5.09 -26.28 -9.36
CA THR A 32 -6.23 -25.43 -9.73
C THR A 32 -7.50 -26.25 -9.94
N ASP A 33 -7.41 -27.35 -10.69
CA ASP A 33 -8.52 -28.28 -10.93
C ASP A 33 -9.05 -28.86 -9.61
N PHE A 34 -8.14 -29.23 -8.69
CA PHE A 34 -8.50 -29.68 -7.35
C PHE A 34 -9.24 -28.60 -6.57
N LEU A 35 -8.77 -27.34 -6.59
CA LEU A 35 -9.44 -26.25 -5.89
C LEU A 35 -10.84 -25.97 -6.44
N ASN A 36 -11.01 -26.02 -7.76
CA ASN A 36 -12.31 -25.86 -8.40
C ASN A 36 -13.26 -26.99 -7.99
N HIS A 37 -12.78 -28.24 -8.02
CA HIS A 37 -13.54 -29.39 -7.53
C HIS A 37 -13.98 -29.23 -6.07
N VAL A 38 -13.10 -28.75 -5.18
CA VAL A 38 -13.44 -28.52 -3.76
C VAL A 38 -14.48 -27.40 -3.60
N ARG A 39 -14.39 -26.33 -4.39
CA ARG A 39 -15.38 -25.24 -4.37
C ARG A 39 -16.76 -25.70 -4.86
N GLU A 40 -16.78 -26.55 -5.87
CA GLU A 40 -18.02 -27.08 -6.45
C GLU A 40 -18.69 -28.09 -5.53
N THR A 41 -17.94 -29.09 -5.07
CA THR A 41 -18.47 -30.29 -4.39
C THR A 41 -18.39 -30.22 -2.86
N GLY A 42 -17.42 -29.47 -2.30
CA GLY A 42 -17.08 -29.54 -0.89
C GLY A 42 -16.47 -30.89 -0.44
N MET A 43 -16.14 -31.80 -1.37
CA MET A 43 -15.67 -33.16 -1.08
C MET A 43 -14.29 -33.42 -1.69
N PRO A 44 -13.19 -32.98 -1.06
CA PRO A 44 -11.83 -33.15 -1.59
C PRO A 44 -11.49 -34.62 -1.88
N GLU A 45 -12.00 -35.56 -1.09
CA GLU A 45 -11.76 -37.01 -1.23
C GLU A 45 -12.31 -37.62 -2.52
N THR A 46 -13.19 -36.91 -3.24
CA THR A 46 -13.77 -37.37 -4.51
C THR A 46 -13.00 -36.88 -5.74
N PHE A 47 -11.96 -36.06 -5.55
CA PHE A 47 -11.17 -35.56 -6.67
C PHE A 47 -10.35 -36.69 -7.32
N PRO A 48 -10.43 -36.87 -8.65
CA PRO A 48 -9.75 -37.95 -9.34
C PRO A 48 -8.23 -37.92 -9.16
N GLY A 49 -7.65 -39.10 -8.87
CA GLY A 49 -6.21 -39.28 -8.79
C GLY A 49 -5.57 -39.00 -7.44
N LEU A 50 -6.35 -38.65 -6.40
CA LEU A 50 -5.83 -38.56 -5.04
C LEU A 50 -5.56 -39.93 -4.42
N TYR A 51 -4.52 -39.99 -3.60
CA TYR A 51 -4.18 -41.12 -2.77
C TYR A 51 -4.97 -41.08 -1.45
N LEU A 52 -5.78 -42.12 -1.22
CA LEU A 52 -6.71 -42.20 -0.09
C LEU A 52 -6.30 -43.26 0.95
N GLU A 53 -5.24 -44.02 0.70
CA GLU A 53 -4.74 -45.00 1.66
C GLU A 53 -3.96 -44.34 2.80
N LYS A 54 -3.60 -45.14 3.82
CA LYS A 54 -2.89 -44.65 5.00
C LYS A 54 -1.49 -44.15 4.65
N ILE A 55 -1.20 -42.89 5.00
CA ILE A 55 0.13 -42.30 4.84
C ILE A 55 0.83 -42.27 6.21
N ASP A 56 2.13 -42.55 6.23
CA ASP A 56 2.95 -42.46 7.44
C ASP A 56 2.96 -41.02 8.00
N ARG A 57 2.95 -40.89 9.33
CA ARG A 57 3.00 -39.61 10.03
C ARG A 57 4.34 -38.91 9.85
N ASP A 58 5.41 -39.64 9.58
CA ASP A 58 6.74 -39.08 9.38
C ASP A 58 7.07 -38.85 7.89
N GLU A 59 6.13 -39.17 6.99
CA GLU A 59 6.34 -38.99 5.56
C GLU A 59 6.48 -37.50 5.19
N ARG A 60 7.56 -37.16 4.49
CA ARG A 60 7.81 -35.79 4.01
C ARG A 60 6.87 -35.45 2.86
N PHE A 61 6.46 -34.19 2.80
CA PHE A 61 5.53 -33.72 1.78
C PHE A 61 5.80 -32.26 1.44
N ILE A 62 5.31 -31.86 0.26
CA ILE A 62 5.34 -30.50 -0.23
C ILE A 62 3.90 -30.05 -0.41
N VAL A 63 3.54 -28.90 0.17
CA VAL A 63 2.20 -28.32 -0.04
C VAL A 63 2.13 -27.73 -1.45
N LEU A 64 1.09 -28.11 -2.18
CA LEU A 64 0.79 -27.62 -3.52
C LEU A 64 -0.19 -26.45 -3.48
N LYS A 65 -1.30 -26.61 -2.76
CA LYS A 65 -2.36 -25.60 -2.59
C LYS A 65 -2.99 -25.75 -1.21
N GLN A 66 -3.40 -24.65 -0.60
CA GLN A 66 -4.23 -24.66 0.60
C GLN A 66 -5.69 -24.52 0.22
N PHE A 67 -6.58 -25.16 0.97
CA PHE A 67 -8.02 -25.10 0.68
C PHE A 67 -8.87 -25.05 1.94
N VAL A 68 -10.08 -24.51 1.78
CA VAL A 68 -11.09 -24.42 2.82
C VAL A 68 -12.38 -25.01 2.27
N ILE A 69 -12.97 -25.94 3.01
CA ILE A 69 -14.24 -26.57 2.67
C ILE A 69 -15.37 -25.73 3.25
N GLU A 70 -16.30 -25.28 2.39
CA GLU A 70 -17.50 -24.60 2.83
C GLU A 70 -18.50 -25.60 3.44
N ARG A 71 -18.91 -25.36 4.69
CA ARG A 71 -19.84 -26.24 5.41
C ARG A 71 -21.16 -26.45 4.65
N LYS A 72 -21.63 -25.43 3.94
CA LYS A 72 -22.90 -25.47 3.19
C LYS A 72 -22.87 -26.41 1.99
N LYS A 73 -21.69 -26.70 1.43
CA LYS A 73 -21.53 -27.54 0.25
C LYS A 73 -21.56 -29.04 0.57
N ARG A 74 -21.21 -29.43 1.80
CA ARG A 74 -21.30 -30.82 2.25
C ARG A 74 -22.70 -31.13 2.78
N ALA A 75 -23.47 -31.92 2.02
CA ALA A 75 -24.82 -32.34 2.40
C ALA A 75 -24.87 -33.10 3.73
N ASP A 76 -23.80 -33.84 4.07
CA ASP A 76 -23.71 -34.61 5.32
C ASP A 76 -23.31 -33.76 6.54
N GLY A 77 -22.87 -32.51 6.33
CA GLY A 77 -22.34 -31.63 7.38
C GLY A 77 -21.06 -32.15 8.06
N LYS A 78 -20.48 -33.25 7.56
CA LYS A 78 -19.30 -33.89 8.13
C LYS A 78 -18.03 -33.19 7.69
N LEU A 79 -16.92 -33.58 8.29
CA LEU A 79 -15.59 -33.08 7.96
C LEU A 79 -14.94 -34.00 6.90
N ALA A 80 -13.88 -33.55 6.22
CA ALA A 80 -13.22 -34.38 5.22
C ALA A 80 -12.40 -35.52 5.83
N PHE A 81 -12.27 -36.61 5.07
CA PHE A 81 -11.37 -37.72 5.38
C PHE A 81 -9.91 -37.30 5.21
N CYS A 82 -9.04 -37.73 6.13
CA CYS A 82 -7.60 -37.49 6.04
C CYS A 82 -6.82 -38.82 5.94
N PRO A 83 -6.10 -39.08 4.83
CA PRO A 83 -5.33 -40.31 4.64
C PRO A 83 -4.14 -40.44 5.61
N ARG A 84 -3.56 -39.32 6.04
CA ARG A 84 -2.44 -39.31 7.00
C ARG A 84 -2.86 -39.63 8.44
N CYS A 85 -4.01 -39.09 8.86
CA CYS A 85 -4.62 -39.47 10.13
C CYS A 85 -5.35 -40.83 10.05
N TYR A 86 -5.67 -41.27 8.83
CA TYR A 86 -6.51 -42.42 8.50
C TYR A 86 -7.84 -42.44 9.27
N GLN A 87 -8.44 -41.27 9.41
CA GLN A 87 -9.69 -41.06 10.15
C GLN A 87 -10.65 -40.24 9.30
N ARG A 88 -11.92 -40.62 9.32
CA ARG A 88 -13.02 -39.84 8.74
C ARG A 88 -13.29 -38.62 9.60
N ASP A 89 -13.95 -37.64 9.00
CA ASP A 89 -14.46 -36.46 9.68
C ASP A 89 -13.39 -35.69 10.47
N LYS A 90 -12.30 -35.29 9.80
CA LYS A 90 -11.16 -34.65 10.47
C LYS A 90 -10.98 -33.16 10.32
N TYR A 91 -11.14 -32.60 9.12
CA TYR A 91 -10.75 -31.21 8.89
C TYR A 91 -11.72 -30.46 7.98
N ARG A 92 -11.68 -29.13 8.10
CA ARG A 92 -12.29 -28.17 7.16
C ARG A 92 -11.27 -27.39 6.37
N LYS A 93 -10.10 -27.16 6.96
CA LYS A 93 -8.97 -26.48 6.33
C LYS A 93 -7.87 -27.52 6.16
N GLY A 94 -7.33 -27.60 4.95
CA GLY A 94 -6.34 -28.59 4.61
C GLY A 94 -5.42 -28.11 3.50
N ASP A 95 -4.46 -28.98 3.21
CA ASP A 95 -3.46 -28.78 2.18
C ASP A 95 -3.55 -29.92 1.18
N LEU A 96 -3.53 -29.59 -0.10
CA LEU A 96 -3.20 -30.54 -1.15
C LEU A 96 -1.69 -30.73 -1.10
N ALA A 97 -1.24 -31.93 -0.74
CA ALA A 97 0.17 -32.24 -0.56
C ALA A 97 0.65 -33.26 -1.59
N TRP A 98 1.86 -33.06 -2.11
CA TRP A 98 2.59 -34.07 -2.88
C TRP A 98 3.60 -34.77 -1.98
N PHE A 99 3.66 -36.09 -2.09
CA PHE A 99 4.52 -36.97 -1.30
C PHE A 99 5.60 -37.54 -2.22
N PRO A 100 6.82 -36.98 -2.25
CA PRO A 100 7.83 -37.32 -3.27
C PRO A 100 8.23 -38.80 -3.26
N ARG A 101 8.39 -39.40 -2.07
CA ARG A 101 8.78 -40.82 -1.94
C ARG A 101 7.70 -41.78 -2.43
N LEU A 102 6.44 -41.43 -2.18
CA LEU A 102 5.29 -42.22 -2.61
C LEU A 102 4.87 -41.89 -4.05
N MET A 103 5.35 -40.77 -4.61
CA MET A 103 4.94 -40.25 -5.92
C MET A 103 3.43 -40.07 -6.04
N VAL A 104 2.77 -39.56 -4.99
CA VAL A 104 1.30 -39.38 -4.95
C VAL A 104 0.90 -38.01 -4.39
N CYS A 105 -0.34 -37.61 -4.66
CA CYS A 105 -0.96 -36.45 -4.04
C CYS A 105 -2.08 -36.87 -3.10
N ALA A 106 -2.21 -36.17 -1.97
CA ALA A 106 -3.31 -36.39 -1.05
C ALA A 106 -3.79 -35.08 -0.42
N ALA A 107 -5.09 -35.03 -0.12
CA ALA A 107 -5.70 -33.95 0.63
C ALA A 107 -5.57 -34.24 2.13
N ILE A 108 -4.77 -33.46 2.85
CA ILE A 108 -4.49 -33.67 4.27
C ILE A 108 -5.00 -32.50 5.12
N GLY A 109 -5.42 -32.79 6.35
CA GLY A 109 -5.81 -31.77 7.32
C GLY A 109 -4.61 -31.08 7.96
N ASN A 110 -4.77 -29.79 8.30
CA ASN A 110 -3.72 -28.96 8.90
C ASN A 110 -3.17 -29.51 10.24
N CYS A 111 -3.92 -30.37 10.93
CA CYS A 111 -3.52 -30.98 12.20
C CYS A 111 -2.77 -32.33 12.07
N CYS A 112 -2.61 -32.87 10.86
CA CYS A 112 -2.18 -34.26 10.64
C CYS A 112 -0.70 -34.43 10.30
N ALA A 113 0.05 -33.34 10.11
CA ALA A 113 1.50 -33.42 9.95
C ALA A 113 2.17 -33.49 11.34
N GLY A 114 3.19 -34.33 11.50
CA GLY A 114 4.08 -34.21 12.66
C GLY A 114 4.62 -32.78 12.73
N HIS A 115 4.77 -32.23 13.94
CA HIS A 115 5.04 -30.79 14.14
C HIS A 115 6.18 -30.29 13.24
N ASP A 116 7.25 -31.07 13.11
CA ASP A 116 8.42 -30.71 12.31
C ASP A 116 8.15 -30.79 10.80
N ALA A 117 7.56 -31.89 10.31
CA ALA A 117 7.25 -32.07 8.89
C ALA A 117 6.24 -31.03 8.38
N GLY A 118 5.21 -30.73 9.20
CA GLY A 118 4.22 -29.71 8.90
C GLY A 118 4.81 -28.31 8.86
N THR A 119 5.64 -27.97 9.85
CA THR A 119 6.31 -26.66 9.93
C THR A 119 7.28 -26.46 8.75
N ALA A 120 8.05 -27.48 8.38
CA ALA A 120 8.95 -27.41 7.23
C ALA A 120 8.20 -27.21 5.91
N ALA A 121 7.16 -28.01 5.66
CA ALA A 121 6.36 -27.91 4.44
C ALA A 121 5.60 -26.56 4.34
N ALA A 122 5.06 -26.07 5.46
CA ALA A 122 4.41 -24.76 5.51
C ALA A 122 5.41 -23.61 5.28
N LYS A 123 6.63 -23.72 5.83
CA LYS A 123 7.71 -22.75 5.59
C LYS A 123 8.15 -22.74 4.13
N GLU A 124 8.32 -23.90 3.52
CA GLU A 124 8.68 -24.04 2.10
C GLU A 124 7.58 -23.47 1.19
N PHE A 125 6.32 -23.82 1.45
CA PHE A 125 5.18 -23.29 0.69
C PHE A 125 5.07 -21.77 0.81
N LYS A 126 5.21 -21.23 2.03
CA LYS A 126 5.22 -19.78 2.24
C LYS A 126 6.38 -19.12 1.51
N ALA A 127 7.59 -19.66 1.61
CA ALA A 127 8.76 -19.12 0.92
C ALA A 127 8.56 -19.12 -0.60
N LYS A 128 8.04 -20.20 -1.18
CA LYS A 128 7.71 -20.27 -2.60
C LYS A 128 6.65 -19.26 -2.99
N ARG A 129 5.53 -19.20 -2.26
CA ARG A 129 4.45 -18.24 -2.55
C ARG A 129 4.95 -16.79 -2.46
N ASP A 130 5.74 -16.48 -1.45
CA ASP A 130 6.31 -15.13 -1.26
C ASP A 130 7.37 -14.82 -2.34
N ARG A 131 7.99 -15.83 -2.96
CA ARG A 131 8.86 -15.70 -4.14
C ARG A 131 8.05 -15.48 -5.41
N ASP A 132 7.10 -16.36 -5.71
CA ASP A 132 6.21 -16.25 -6.88
C ASP A 132 5.51 -14.87 -6.90
N ALA A 133 5.08 -14.36 -5.75
CA ALA A 133 4.48 -13.03 -5.62
C ALA A 133 5.46 -11.89 -5.95
N ARG A 134 6.74 -12.01 -5.56
CA ARG A 134 7.79 -11.03 -5.89
C ARG A 134 8.16 -11.09 -7.36
N GLU A 135 8.31 -12.29 -7.91
CA GLU A 135 8.60 -12.48 -9.34
C GLU A 135 7.47 -11.89 -10.19
N SER A 136 6.21 -12.17 -9.86
CA SER A 136 5.06 -11.56 -10.53
C SER A 136 5.07 -10.03 -10.43
N TYR A 137 5.34 -9.48 -9.24
CA TYR A 137 5.46 -8.03 -9.06
C TYR A 137 6.57 -7.43 -9.93
N LEU A 138 7.76 -8.04 -9.94
CA LEU A 138 8.87 -7.55 -10.74
C LEU A 138 8.59 -7.62 -12.24
N LEU A 139 7.97 -8.69 -12.73
CA LEU A 139 7.55 -8.80 -14.13
C LEU A 139 6.58 -7.69 -14.54
N ASP A 140 5.65 -7.33 -13.65
CA ASP A 140 4.67 -6.27 -13.91
C ASP A 140 5.29 -4.86 -13.86
N HIS A 141 6.31 -4.65 -13.03
CA HIS A 141 6.81 -3.30 -12.72
C HIS A 141 8.17 -2.93 -13.35
N LEU A 142 9.06 -3.89 -13.62
CA LEU A 142 10.37 -3.60 -14.23
C LEU A 142 10.24 -2.93 -15.61
N PRO A 143 9.33 -3.35 -16.51
CA PRO A 143 9.17 -2.71 -17.81
C PRO A 143 8.70 -1.24 -17.74
N LEU A 144 8.14 -0.83 -16.60
CA LEU A 144 7.61 0.52 -16.41
C LEU A 144 8.68 1.53 -15.95
N ILE A 145 9.89 1.09 -15.61
CA ILE A 145 10.92 1.97 -15.03
C ILE A 145 11.24 3.16 -15.95
N ALA A 146 11.39 2.94 -17.26
CA ALA A 146 11.68 4.01 -18.21
C ALA A 146 10.56 5.07 -18.26
N ALA A 147 9.30 4.62 -18.28
CA ALA A 147 8.15 5.51 -18.24
C ALA A 147 8.06 6.27 -16.91
N LYS A 148 8.35 5.61 -15.78
CA LYS A 148 8.39 6.23 -14.45
C LYS A 148 9.49 7.28 -14.34
N LEU A 149 10.68 7.02 -14.89
CA LEU A 149 11.76 7.99 -14.96
C LEU A 149 11.39 9.22 -15.80
N ASN A 150 10.66 9.03 -16.90
CA ASN A 150 10.12 10.14 -17.69
C ASN A 150 9.09 10.96 -16.88
N ALA A 151 8.18 10.33 -16.16
CA ALA A 151 7.23 11.02 -15.28
C ALA A 151 7.96 11.84 -14.18
N VAL A 152 9.03 11.28 -13.61
CA VAL A 152 9.91 11.99 -12.68
C VAL A 152 10.58 13.20 -13.33
N ALA A 153 11.09 13.07 -14.56
CA ALA A 153 11.71 14.17 -15.31
C ALA A 153 10.72 15.31 -15.60
N GLN A 154 9.48 14.98 -15.98
CA GLN A 154 8.43 15.99 -16.21
C GLN A 154 8.09 16.82 -14.96
N LEU A 155 8.32 16.28 -13.76
CA LEU A 155 8.08 16.99 -12.51
C LEU A 155 9.25 17.86 -12.03
N GLU A 156 10.44 17.77 -12.63
CA GLU A 156 11.62 18.50 -12.15
C GLU A 156 11.38 20.01 -12.09
N GLY A 157 10.83 20.58 -13.17
CA GLY A 157 10.50 22.01 -13.22
C GLY A 157 9.42 22.42 -12.21
N VAL A 158 8.48 21.54 -11.89
CA VAL A 158 7.42 21.80 -10.90
C VAL A 158 8.00 21.78 -9.48
N ALA A 159 8.86 20.80 -9.18
CA ALA A 159 9.52 20.68 -7.89
C ALA A 159 10.49 21.84 -7.64
N GLU A 160 11.28 22.22 -8.64
CA GLU A 160 12.19 23.38 -8.57
C GLU A 160 11.42 24.67 -8.30
N ALA A 161 10.38 24.96 -9.07
CA ALA A 161 9.56 26.15 -8.88
C ALA A 161 8.88 26.18 -7.49
N ALA A 162 8.38 25.04 -7.01
CA ALA A 162 7.81 24.93 -5.66
C ALA A 162 8.87 25.21 -4.57
N GLY A 163 10.07 24.66 -4.73
CA GLY A 163 11.20 24.90 -3.84
C GLY A 163 11.64 26.37 -3.82
N GLU A 164 11.70 27.02 -4.97
CA GLU A 164 12.02 28.45 -5.11
C GLU A 164 10.97 29.33 -4.44
N VAL A 165 9.68 29.12 -4.73
CA VAL A 165 8.57 29.86 -4.12
C VAL A 165 8.59 29.69 -2.60
N TYR A 166 8.82 28.47 -2.10
CA TYR A 166 8.92 28.20 -0.67
C TYR A 166 10.10 28.96 -0.02
N ARG A 167 11.30 28.88 -0.62
CA ARG A 167 12.49 29.60 -0.13
C ARG A 167 12.26 31.11 -0.14
N GLN A 168 11.67 31.65 -1.20
CA GLN A 168 11.35 33.07 -1.34
C GLN A 168 10.36 33.52 -0.27
N PHE A 169 9.25 32.80 -0.11
CA PHE A 169 8.21 33.10 0.89
C PHE A 169 8.79 33.13 2.31
N ARG A 170 9.58 32.11 2.68
CA ARG A 170 10.21 32.02 4.00
C ARG A 170 11.25 33.13 4.23
N ARG A 171 11.99 33.55 3.19
CA ARG A 171 13.04 34.56 3.28
C ARG A 171 12.49 35.99 3.33
N GLU A 172 11.48 36.30 2.51
CA GLU A 172 10.97 37.66 2.35
C GLU A 172 9.93 38.04 3.42
N VAL A 173 9.14 37.09 3.91
CA VAL A 173 8.12 37.31 4.95
C VAL A 173 8.19 36.29 6.10
N PRO A 174 9.35 36.15 6.79
CA PRO A 174 9.53 35.16 7.86
C PRO A 174 8.56 35.33 9.04
N LYS A 175 8.09 36.56 9.33
CA LYS A 175 7.11 36.79 10.41
C LYS A 175 5.74 36.23 10.03
N VAL A 176 5.31 36.46 8.79
CA VAL A 176 4.05 35.90 8.28
C VAL A 176 4.11 34.37 8.30
N HIS A 177 5.22 33.79 7.82
CA HIS A 177 5.44 32.35 7.85
C HIS A 177 5.37 31.77 9.26
N SER A 178 6.08 32.38 10.22
CA SER A 178 6.13 31.88 11.61
C SER A 178 4.79 32.00 12.33
N GLN A 179 4.04 33.08 12.11
CA GLN A 179 2.73 33.28 12.72
C GLN A 179 1.67 32.34 12.13
N LEU A 180 1.62 32.17 10.81
CA LEU A 180 0.72 31.19 10.19
C LEU A 180 1.06 29.76 10.62
N ARG A 181 2.35 29.46 10.79
CA ARG A 181 2.80 28.19 11.36
C ARG A 181 2.39 28.03 12.83
N ALA A 182 2.42 29.09 13.63
CA ALA A 182 1.92 29.06 15.00
C ALA A 182 0.42 28.74 15.00
N ALA A 183 -0.36 29.36 14.12
CA ALA A 183 -1.78 29.01 13.93
C ALA A 183 -1.98 27.54 13.53
N LYS A 184 -1.13 27.01 12.63
CA LYS A 184 -1.10 25.58 12.30
C LYS A 184 -0.87 24.71 13.53
N THR A 185 0.11 25.06 14.36
CA THR A 185 0.54 24.24 15.50
C THR A 185 -0.47 24.29 16.64
N ASN A 186 -1.02 25.47 16.92
CA ASN A 186 -1.88 25.72 18.07
C ASN A 186 -3.35 25.37 17.79
N TYR A 187 -3.82 25.57 16.56
CA TYR A 187 -5.24 25.47 16.20
C TYR A 187 -5.51 24.49 15.04
N GLY A 188 -4.54 23.63 14.70
CA GLY A 188 -4.68 22.67 13.59
C GLY A 188 -4.80 23.32 12.21
N GLY A 189 -4.42 24.60 12.10
CA GLY A 189 -4.55 25.41 10.90
C GLY A 189 -5.85 26.18 10.79
N ASN A 190 -6.73 26.13 11.81
CA ASN A 190 -7.83 27.08 11.89
C ASN A 190 -7.28 28.47 12.20
N LEU A 191 -7.67 29.44 11.38
CA LEU A 191 -7.35 30.85 11.61
C LEU A 191 -8.39 31.41 12.60
N VAL A 192 -7.99 31.46 13.87
CA VAL A 192 -8.81 31.93 14.99
C VAL A 192 -8.27 33.27 15.46
N VAL A 193 -9.17 34.24 15.63
CA VAL A 193 -8.88 35.52 16.29
C VAL A 193 -9.53 35.54 17.66
N SER A 194 -8.81 36.02 18.67
CA SER A 194 -9.26 36.06 20.06
C SER A 194 -9.39 37.51 20.50
N ARG A 195 -10.62 37.95 20.77
CA ARG A 195 -10.90 39.26 21.36
C ARG A 195 -10.94 39.13 22.87
N VAL A 196 -10.21 39.98 23.58
CA VAL A 196 -10.32 40.09 25.05
C VAL A 196 -11.54 40.95 25.36
N LEU A 197 -12.56 40.38 25.99
CA LEU A 197 -13.78 41.09 26.39
C LEU A 197 -13.59 41.83 27.71
N ARG A 198 -12.81 41.25 28.63
CA ARG A 198 -12.48 41.81 29.94
C ARG A 198 -11.04 41.46 30.33
N SER A 199 -10.30 42.46 30.79
CA SER A 199 -8.97 42.30 31.37
C SER A 199 -9.03 42.59 32.86
N ASP A 200 -8.29 41.84 33.68
CA ASP A 200 -8.22 42.01 35.15
C ASP A 200 -7.78 43.43 35.59
N ASP A 201 -7.25 44.26 34.67
CA ASP A 201 -6.83 45.64 34.92
C ASP A 201 -7.99 46.66 34.93
N SER A 202 -9.24 46.25 34.63
CA SER A 202 -10.39 47.12 34.89
C SER A 202 -10.75 47.02 36.38
N GLU A 203 -10.26 47.96 37.19
CA GLU A 203 -10.45 48.06 38.65
C GLU A 203 -11.93 48.20 39.12
N ASP A 204 -12.90 48.16 38.20
CA ASP A 204 -14.33 48.16 38.54
C ASP A 204 -14.81 46.75 38.91
N GLU A 205 -14.57 46.43 40.17
CA GLU A 205 -15.21 45.42 41.02
C GLU A 205 -16.65 45.10 40.57
N SER A 206 -16.88 43.92 40.00
CA SER A 206 -18.25 43.43 39.77
C SER A 206 -18.40 41.97 40.19
N ASP A 207 -19.43 41.74 41.03
CA ASP A 207 -19.91 40.48 41.61
C ASP A 207 -20.42 39.45 40.57
N TYR A 208 -19.68 39.25 39.48
CA TYR A 208 -20.10 38.34 38.42
C TYR A 208 -19.83 36.88 38.82
N VAL A 209 -20.89 36.21 39.28
CA VAL A 209 -20.93 34.76 39.51
C VAL A 209 -21.25 34.06 38.19
N GLY A 210 -20.21 33.78 37.40
CA GLY A 210 -20.33 32.96 36.19
C GLY A 210 -20.76 31.51 36.48
N PRO A 211 -21.36 30.80 35.50
CA PRO A 211 -21.89 29.45 35.69
C PRO A 211 -20.81 28.49 36.20
N ALA A 212 -21.15 27.78 37.28
CA ALA A 212 -20.26 26.85 37.97
C ALA A 212 -19.75 25.76 37.03
N GLY A 213 -18.49 25.86 36.60
CA GLY A 213 -17.85 24.86 35.72
C GLY A 213 -16.70 25.38 34.87
N PHE A 214 -16.62 26.70 34.63
CA PHE A 214 -15.47 27.29 33.93
C PHE A 214 -14.31 27.52 34.91
N GLY A 215 -13.33 26.60 34.90
CA GLY A 215 -12.14 26.67 35.73
C GLY A 215 -11.32 27.92 35.44
N ARG A 216 -11.30 28.86 36.39
CA ARG A 216 -10.46 30.06 36.41
C ARG A 216 -8.97 29.68 36.35
N ARG A 217 -8.31 29.84 35.20
CA ARG A 217 -6.84 29.87 35.13
C ARG A 217 -6.25 31.17 34.57
N SER A 218 -7.09 32.06 34.05
CA SER A 218 -6.76 33.46 33.77
C SER A 218 -8.08 34.25 33.82
N GLY A 219 -8.18 35.36 34.55
CA GLY A 219 -9.41 36.17 34.67
C GLY A 219 -9.86 36.88 33.38
N VAL A 220 -9.21 36.54 32.26
CA VAL A 220 -9.48 37.13 30.94
C VAL A 220 -10.59 36.36 30.24
N GLU A 221 -11.75 37.01 30.06
CA GLU A 221 -12.81 36.50 29.19
C GLU A 221 -12.41 36.74 27.74
N THR A 222 -12.16 35.67 26.97
CA THR A 222 -11.83 35.75 25.54
C THR A 222 -12.98 35.26 24.68
N GLN A 223 -13.29 35.99 23.61
CA GLN A 223 -14.18 35.55 22.55
C GLN A 223 -13.35 35.10 21.35
N GLU A 224 -13.46 33.83 20.98
CA GLU A 224 -12.79 33.27 19.80
C GLU A 224 -13.72 33.30 18.59
N THR A 225 -13.23 33.83 17.47
CA THR A 225 -13.92 33.79 16.18
C THR A 225 -13.07 33.00 15.19
N THR A 226 -13.61 31.91 14.67
CA THR A 226 -12.95 31.11 13.63
C THR A 226 -13.29 31.67 12.25
N LEU A 227 -12.27 32.09 11.50
CA LEU A 227 -12.47 32.63 10.15
C LEU A 227 -12.45 31.53 9.08
N GLY A 228 -11.71 30.46 9.29
CA GLY A 228 -11.66 29.32 8.37
C GLY A 228 -10.45 28.42 8.57
N LEU A 229 -10.44 27.30 7.85
CA LEU A 229 -9.33 26.34 7.84
C LEU A 229 -8.34 26.70 6.73
N LEU A 230 -7.07 26.85 7.11
CA LEU A 230 -6.00 27.11 6.17
C LEU A 230 -5.74 25.89 5.27
N ALA A 231 -5.88 26.10 3.96
CA ALA A 231 -5.48 25.12 2.95
C ALA A 231 -3.96 25.16 2.74
N GLY A 232 -3.42 24.02 2.30
CA GLY A 232 -2.02 23.95 1.88
C GLY A 232 -0.99 24.09 2.99
N GLN A 233 -1.23 23.44 4.12
CA GLN A 233 -0.42 23.60 5.33
C GLN A 233 1.03 23.13 5.17
N ILE A 234 1.36 22.43 4.08
CA ILE A 234 2.72 22.08 3.69
C ILE A 234 3.59 23.29 3.40
N ALA A 235 3.04 24.41 2.92
CA ALA A 235 3.84 25.64 2.73
C ALA A 235 4.44 26.19 4.04
N LEU A 236 3.98 25.71 5.21
CA LEU A 236 4.37 26.17 6.54
C LEU A 236 5.30 25.21 7.31
N ILE A 237 5.66 24.06 6.76
CA ILE A 237 6.59 23.12 7.42
C ILE A 237 8.03 23.67 7.43
N LYS A 238 8.97 23.07 8.19
CA LYS A 238 10.39 23.51 8.16
C LYS A 238 11.11 22.99 6.91
N ASP A 239 10.83 21.74 6.58
CA ASP A 239 11.67 20.93 5.71
C ASP A 239 10.90 20.52 4.45
N PHE A 240 10.43 21.52 3.70
CA PHE A 240 9.90 21.30 2.36
C PHE A 240 11.05 21.37 1.35
N ALA A 241 11.41 20.23 0.77
CA ALA A 241 12.50 20.10 -0.20
C ALA A 241 12.09 19.14 -1.32
N PRO A 242 11.11 19.54 -2.16
CA PRO A 242 10.55 18.67 -3.20
C PRO A 242 11.61 18.19 -4.21
N GLU A 243 12.65 18.97 -4.48
CA GLU A 243 13.74 18.57 -5.38
C GLU A 243 14.52 17.37 -4.82
N LYS A 244 14.74 17.35 -3.50
CA LYS A 244 15.43 16.23 -2.83
C LYS A 244 14.55 14.98 -2.80
N GLU A 245 13.25 15.14 -2.54
CA GLU A 245 12.29 14.04 -2.56
C GLU A 245 12.20 13.40 -3.95
N LEU A 246 12.12 14.22 -4.99
CA LEU A 246 12.13 13.76 -6.39
C LEU A 246 13.45 13.06 -6.75
N ALA A 247 14.60 13.60 -6.32
CA ALA A 247 15.91 12.99 -6.54
C ALA A 247 16.07 11.64 -5.84
N ILE A 248 15.43 11.44 -4.68
CA ILE A 248 15.39 10.14 -3.99
C ILE A 248 14.60 9.13 -4.83
N VAL A 249 13.41 9.50 -5.31
CA VAL A 249 12.59 8.63 -6.19
C VAL A 249 13.36 8.27 -7.46
N ARG A 250 14.00 9.25 -8.12
CA ARG A 250 14.86 9.01 -9.29
C ARG A 250 15.97 8.00 -8.98
N ARG A 251 16.75 8.24 -7.92
CA ARG A 251 17.87 7.37 -7.54
C ARG A 251 17.42 5.94 -7.21
N GLN A 252 16.25 5.80 -6.58
CA GLN A 252 15.67 4.49 -6.31
C GLN A 252 15.37 3.73 -7.61
N LEU A 253 14.70 4.38 -8.57
CA LEU A 253 14.44 3.78 -9.88
C LEU A 253 15.74 3.42 -10.63
N GLU A 254 16.69 4.36 -10.71
CA GLU A 254 17.99 4.17 -11.37
C GLU A 254 18.82 3.04 -10.74
N SER A 255 18.68 2.81 -9.42
CA SER A 255 19.39 1.75 -8.72
C SER A 255 18.93 0.33 -9.09
N VAL A 256 17.72 0.19 -9.66
CA VAL A 256 17.21 -1.08 -10.18
C VAL A 256 17.62 -1.27 -11.65
N GLY A 257 17.59 -0.19 -12.44
CA GLY A 257 18.04 -0.16 -13.83
C GLY A 257 17.45 1.02 -14.62
N PHE A 258 17.82 1.16 -15.90
CA PHE A 258 17.38 2.28 -16.74
C PHE A 258 16.23 1.95 -17.70
N SER A 259 16.12 0.69 -18.13
CA SER A 259 15.05 0.18 -18.99
C SER A 259 15.06 -1.35 -18.93
N PHE A 260 13.86 -1.95 -18.93
CA PHE A 260 13.70 -3.39 -19.08
C PHE A 260 12.64 -3.63 -20.15
N THR A 261 12.95 -4.46 -21.13
CA THR A 261 11.94 -5.21 -21.88
C THR A 261 11.37 -6.33 -21.00
N GLU A 262 10.26 -6.94 -21.41
CA GLU A 262 9.74 -8.12 -20.70
C GLU A 262 10.75 -9.26 -20.64
N GLU A 263 11.53 -9.47 -21.71
CA GLU A 263 12.60 -10.48 -21.76
C GLU A 263 13.74 -10.16 -20.77
N GLU A 264 14.20 -8.89 -20.74
CA GLU A 264 15.22 -8.44 -19.79
C GLU A 264 14.74 -8.53 -18.33
N ALA A 265 13.44 -8.33 -18.08
CA ALA A 265 12.85 -8.49 -16.75
C ALA A 265 12.88 -9.95 -16.30
N VAL A 266 12.60 -10.91 -17.21
CA VAL A 266 12.73 -12.34 -16.93
C VAL A 266 14.20 -12.70 -16.65
N ASP A 267 15.13 -12.23 -17.48
CA ASP A 267 16.56 -12.49 -17.30
C ASP A 267 17.08 -11.90 -15.98
N PHE A 268 16.61 -10.71 -15.59
CA PHE A 268 16.89 -10.13 -14.29
C PHE A 268 16.42 -11.03 -13.15
N ILE A 269 15.20 -11.56 -13.22
CA ILE A 269 14.63 -12.42 -12.17
C ILE A 269 15.39 -13.75 -12.06
N LEU A 270 15.78 -14.34 -13.20
CA LEU A 270 16.49 -15.62 -13.24
C LEU A 270 17.95 -15.50 -12.78
N SER A 271 18.59 -14.35 -13.05
CA SER A 271 20.00 -14.13 -12.69
C SER A 271 20.24 -13.69 -11.25
N ASN A 272 19.23 -13.10 -10.60
CA ASN A 272 19.37 -12.52 -9.26
C ASN A 272 18.98 -13.50 -8.14
N GLN A 273 19.66 -13.36 -7.00
CA GLN A 273 19.35 -14.13 -5.80
C GLN A 273 18.07 -13.62 -5.12
N GLU A 274 17.48 -14.48 -4.29
CA GLU A 274 16.26 -14.18 -3.52
C GLU A 274 16.33 -12.87 -2.73
N ARG A 275 17.50 -12.56 -2.16
CA ARG A 275 17.74 -11.33 -1.40
C ARG A 275 17.70 -10.10 -2.29
N GLU A 276 18.27 -10.18 -3.49
CA GLU A 276 18.33 -9.08 -4.46
C GLU A 276 16.94 -8.79 -5.02
N LEU A 277 16.17 -9.83 -5.36
CA LEU A 277 14.77 -9.69 -5.78
C LEU A 277 13.93 -8.99 -4.71
N LYS A 278 14.10 -9.38 -3.44
CA LYS A 278 13.40 -8.72 -2.33
C LYS A 278 13.77 -7.24 -2.20
N VAL A 279 15.06 -6.91 -2.35
CA VAL A 279 15.53 -5.52 -2.30
C VAL A 279 14.96 -4.71 -3.47
N ALA A 280 14.96 -5.26 -4.68
CA ALA A 280 14.38 -4.61 -5.87
C ALA A 280 12.89 -4.29 -5.67
N VAL A 281 12.10 -5.23 -5.15
CA VAL A 281 10.68 -5.01 -4.82
C VAL A 281 10.51 -3.87 -3.82
N VAL A 282 11.28 -3.86 -2.73
CA VAL A 282 11.21 -2.81 -1.71
C VAL A 282 11.59 -1.44 -2.29
N ILE A 283 12.60 -1.38 -3.15
CA ILE A 283 13.03 -0.14 -3.81
C ILE A 283 11.92 0.40 -4.71
N LEU A 284 11.32 -0.45 -5.55
CA LEU A 284 10.24 -0.03 -6.44
C LEU A 284 8.99 0.42 -5.67
N GLN A 285 8.58 -0.32 -4.64
CA GLN A 285 7.47 0.08 -3.77
C GLN A 285 7.76 1.42 -3.07
N SER A 286 8.99 1.60 -2.57
CA SER A 286 9.39 2.87 -1.95
C SER A 286 9.40 4.02 -2.95
N ALA A 287 9.74 3.77 -4.22
CA ALA A 287 9.70 4.80 -5.26
C ALA A 287 8.25 5.18 -5.58
N ASP A 288 7.33 4.21 -5.66
CA ASP A 288 5.90 4.43 -5.88
C ASP A 288 5.28 5.25 -4.75
N GLU A 289 5.51 4.84 -3.49
CA GLU A 289 5.05 5.58 -2.31
C GLU A 289 5.69 6.98 -2.21
N GLY A 290 6.97 7.09 -2.59
CA GLY A 290 7.71 8.35 -2.60
C GLY A 290 7.13 9.34 -3.60
N TYR A 291 6.83 8.87 -4.82
CA TYR A 291 6.22 9.66 -5.88
C TYR A 291 4.81 10.11 -5.50
N ALA A 292 3.94 9.19 -5.07
CA ALA A 292 2.57 9.51 -4.68
C ALA A 292 2.53 10.54 -3.53
N ARG A 293 3.43 10.38 -2.55
CA ARG A 293 3.61 11.33 -1.46
C ARG A 293 4.06 12.69 -1.98
N LEU A 294 5.06 12.76 -2.85
CA LEU A 294 5.54 14.01 -3.43
C LEU A 294 4.42 14.75 -4.18
N ILE A 295 3.65 14.05 -5.02
CA ILE A 295 2.50 14.62 -5.73
C ILE A 295 1.49 15.22 -4.76
N SER A 296 1.09 14.46 -3.73
CA SER A 296 0.17 14.94 -2.70
C SER A 296 0.70 16.19 -2.02
N ARG A 297 2.01 16.22 -1.71
CA ARG A 297 2.66 17.36 -1.04
C ARG A 297 2.75 18.59 -1.94
N LEU A 298 3.03 18.41 -3.23
CA LEU A 298 3.06 19.51 -4.20
C LEU A 298 1.65 20.08 -4.40
N ARG A 299 0.61 19.24 -4.50
CA ARG A 299 -0.79 19.67 -4.59
C ARG A 299 -1.20 20.50 -3.38
N GLU A 300 -0.91 19.99 -2.18
CA GLU A 300 -1.18 20.72 -0.95
C GLU A 300 -0.36 22.02 -0.90
N PHE A 301 0.92 22.01 -1.27
CA PHE A 301 1.73 23.22 -1.33
C PHE A 301 1.11 24.31 -2.23
N TRP A 302 0.67 23.96 -3.45
CA TRP A 302 0.02 24.91 -4.35
C TRP A 302 -1.38 25.32 -3.89
N ALA A 303 -2.09 24.46 -3.16
CA ALA A 303 -3.37 24.80 -2.54
C ALA A 303 -3.27 25.99 -1.57
N PHE A 304 -2.09 26.20 -0.96
CA PHE A 304 -1.83 27.36 -0.10
C PHE A 304 -1.94 28.69 -0.85
N PHE A 305 -1.56 28.71 -2.13
CA PHE A 305 -1.51 29.90 -2.95
C PHE A 305 -2.73 30.06 -3.86
N THR A 306 -3.82 29.36 -3.56
CA THR A 306 -5.12 29.52 -4.24
C THR A 306 -5.75 30.87 -3.92
N PRO A 307 -6.58 31.43 -4.82
CA PRO A 307 -7.25 32.71 -4.57
C PRO A 307 -8.10 32.68 -3.30
N GLU A 308 -8.79 31.56 -3.04
CA GLU A 308 -9.64 31.38 -1.86
C GLU A 308 -8.80 31.40 -0.57
N ASN A 309 -7.69 30.65 -0.52
CA ASN A 309 -6.84 30.61 0.66
C ASN A 309 -6.10 31.93 0.90
N VAL A 310 -5.67 32.61 -0.17
CA VAL A 310 -5.06 33.94 -0.06
C VAL A 310 -6.06 34.98 0.44
N ALA A 311 -7.32 34.92 0.02
CA ALA A 311 -8.39 35.76 0.54
C ALA A 311 -8.67 35.47 2.03
N LEU A 312 -8.65 34.21 2.43
CA LEU A 312 -8.79 33.81 3.84
C LEU A 312 -7.62 34.35 4.69
N ILE A 313 -6.38 34.23 4.22
CA ILE A 313 -5.20 34.80 4.90
C ILE A 313 -5.30 36.33 4.96
N HIS A 314 -5.81 36.98 3.91
CA HIS A 314 -6.06 38.42 3.93
C HIS A 314 -7.08 38.79 5.01
N ALA A 315 -8.24 38.13 5.03
CA ALA A 315 -9.28 38.37 6.04
C ALA A 315 -8.76 38.17 7.46
N TYR A 316 -7.98 37.11 7.70
CA TYR A 316 -7.30 36.90 8.97
C TYR A 316 -6.27 37.98 9.27
N GLY A 317 -5.51 38.43 8.28
CA GLY A 317 -4.44 39.40 8.44
C GLY A 317 -4.90 40.83 8.71
N VAL A 318 -6.07 41.23 8.22
CA VAL A 318 -6.63 42.58 8.38
C VAL A 318 -7.69 42.67 9.49
N HIS A 319 -8.04 41.55 10.13
CA HIS A 319 -8.95 41.55 11.26
C HIS A 319 -8.37 42.38 12.42
N GLU A 320 -9.21 43.18 13.09
CA GLU A 320 -8.77 44.12 14.13
C GLU A 320 -8.05 43.44 15.31
N ASP A 321 -8.52 42.25 15.69
CA ASP A 321 -7.91 41.42 16.75
C ASP A 321 -6.78 40.50 16.24
N SER A 322 -6.32 40.65 14.99
CA SER A 322 -5.29 39.78 14.42
C SER A 322 -3.87 40.17 14.84
N PRO A 323 -3.04 39.22 15.28
CA PRO A 323 -1.63 39.50 15.56
C PRO A 323 -0.76 39.64 14.30
N LEU A 324 -1.30 39.31 13.12
CA LEU A 324 -0.53 39.13 11.89
C LEU A 324 -0.31 40.45 11.12
N ASN A 325 -1.29 41.37 11.15
CA ASN A 325 -1.25 42.66 10.43
C ASN A 325 -0.71 42.52 8.98
N VAL A 326 -1.23 41.53 8.23
CA VAL A 326 -0.80 41.26 6.86
C VAL A 326 -1.92 41.54 5.86
N GLN A 327 -1.54 42.19 4.77
CA GLN A 327 -2.37 42.28 3.58
C GLN A 327 -1.88 41.25 2.57
N ALA A 328 -2.68 40.21 2.34
CA ALA A 328 -2.44 39.25 1.26
C ALA A 328 -3.22 39.66 0.00
N GLY A 329 -2.78 39.23 -1.19
CA GLY A 329 -3.54 39.44 -2.41
C GLY A 329 -3.12 38.51 -3.53
N TYR A 330 -4.05 38.26 -4.45
CA TYR A 330 -3.90 37.34 -5.55
C TYR A 330 -4.27 38.06 -6.86
N ALA A 331 -3.46 37.87 -7.90
CA ALA A 331 -3.78 38.37 -9.24
C ALA A 331 -3.26 37.39 -10.30
N VAL A 332 -4.00 37.26 -11.41
CA VAL A 332 -3.55 36.51 -12.59
C VAL A 332 -3.31 37.48 -13.73
N ARG A 333 -2.13 37.44 -14.34
CA ARG A 333 -1.72 38.33 -15.44
C ARG A 333 -1.03 37.50 -16.53
N GLY A 334 -1.73 37.30 -17.65
CA GLY A 334 -1.18 36.58 -18.81
C GLY A 334 -0.72 35.14 -18.49
N GLY A 335 -1.51 34.38 -17.72
CA GLY A 335 -1.16 33.01 -17.31
C GLY A 335 -0.14 32.92 -16.16
N ARG A 336 0.34 34.06 -15.65
CA ARG A 336 1.18 34.15 -14.46
C ARG A 336 0.33 34.48 -13.24
N VAL A 337 0.57 33.78 -12.14
CA VAL A 337 -0.02 34.05 -10.84
C VAL A 337 0.94 34.91 -10.03
N ASP A 338 0.44 36.03 -9.53
CA ASP A 338 1.12 36.95 -8.63
C ASP A 338 0.44 36.87 -7.24
N VAL A 339 1.16 36.39 -6.22
CA VAL A 339 0.71 36.39 -4.83
C VAL A 339 1.55 37.38 -4.03
N ARG A 340 0.89 38.34 -3.38
CA ARG A 340 1.53 39.38 -2.58
C ARG A 340 1.23 39.19 -1.10
N PHE A 341 2.24 39.37 -0.27
CA PHE A 341 2.11 39.52 1.19
C PHE A 341 2.79 40.81 1.60
N LYS A 342 2.07 41.67 2.33
CA LYS A 342 2.57 42.96 2.80
C LYS A 342 2.25 43.14 4.28
N THR A 343 3.28 43.36 5.08
CA THR A 343 3.19 43.86 6.46
C THR A 343 3.80 45.27 6.50
N PRO A 344 3.80 45.99 7.64
CA PRO A 344 4.45 47.31 7.72
C PRO A 344 5.94 47.27 7.40
N ASP A 345 6.59 46.15 7.71
CA ASP A 345 8.04 45.98 7.69
C ASP A 345 8.52 44.89 6.70
N GLN A 346 7.60 44.17 6.03
CA GLN A 346 7.94 43.13 5.06
C GLN A 346 7.05 43.21 3.82
N PHE A 347 7.64 42.90 2.66
CA PHE A 347 6.92 42.78 1.40
C PHE A 347 7.47 41.57 0.64
N CYS A 348 6.58 40.72 0.15
CA CYS A 348 6.90 39.58 -0.68
C CYS A 348 5.97 39.55 -1.89
N LEU A 349 6.54 39.35 -3.07
CA LEU A 349 5.81 39.12 -4.31
C LEU A 349 6.28 37.81 -4.93
N LEU A 350 5.47 36.78 -4.74
CA LEU A 350 5.68 35.46 -5.33
C LEU A 350 5.06 35.47 -6.72
N ARG A 351 5.82 34.97 -7.69
CA ARG A 351 5.34 34.90 -9.07
C ARG A 351 5.63 33.54 -9.68
N PHE A 352 4.60 32.87 -10.16
CA PHE A 352 4.73 31.54 -10.74
C PHE A 352 3.70 31.30 -11.85
N ASN A 353 3.94 30.32 -12.72
CA ASN A 353 3.04 30.02 -13.82
C ASN A 353 1.79 29.28 -13.32
N GLN A 354 0.61 29.60 -13.85
CA GLN A 354 -0.65 28.97 -13.46
C GLN A 354 -0.64 27.46 -13.71
N GLY A 355 0.04 27.01 -14.76
CA GLY A 355 0.18 25.57 -15.09
C GLY A 355 0.88 24.74 -14.01
N LEU A 356 1.62 25.37 -13.09
CA LEU A 356 2.23 24.66 -11.95
C LEU A 356 1.19 24.18 -10.92
N MET A 357 -0.01 24.77 -10.93
CA MET A 357 -1.11 24.35 -10.05
C MET A 357 -1.82 23.10 -10.59
N THR A 358 -1.67 22.80 -11.88
CA THR A 358 -2.21 21.60 -12.54
C THR A 358 -1.09 20.57 -12.73
N ILE A 359 -0.80 19.83 -11.67
CA ILE A 359 0.24 18.79 -11.70
C ILE A 359 -0.30 17.57 -12.45
N ASN A 360 0.38 17.17 -13.53
CA ASN A 360 0.15 15.85 -14.13
C ASN A 360 0.66 14.78 -13.16
N ASP A 361 -0.25 13.92 -12.69
CA ASP A 361 0.03 12.82 -11.78
C ASP A 361 -0.06 11.44 -12.45
N GLU A 362 0.04 11.40 -13.78
CA GLU A 362 0.13 10.15 -14.53
C GLU A 362 1.37 9.36 -14.09
N TRP A 363 1.15 8.43 -13.16
CA TRP A 363 2.12 7.45 -12.75
C TRP A 363 1.90 6.15 -13.53
N PRO A 364 2.90 5.64 -14.25
CA PRO A 364 2.76 4.39 -14.97
C PRO A 364 2.45 3.22 -14.01
N GLU A 365 1.28 2.63 -14.18
CA GLU A 365 0.80 1.47 -13.44
C GLU A 365 0.78 0.22 -14.31
N PRO A 366 0.99 -0.98 -13.74
CA PRO A 366 0.87 -2.21 -14.48
C PRO A 366 -0.58 -2.41 -14.96
N PRO A 367 -0.79 -3.08 -16.10
CA PRO A 367 -2.13 -3.40 -16.55
C PRO A 367 -2.84 -4.21 -15.46
N VAL A 368 -4.08 -3.82 -15.13
CA VAL A 368 -4.90 -4.58 -14.19
C VAL A 368 -5.14 -5.96 -14.80
N ARG A 369 -4.42 -6.96 -14.31
CA ARG A 369 -4.67 -8.36 -14.66
C ARG A 369 -6.06 -8.69 -14.11
N THR A 370 -7.08 -8.55 -14.95
CA THR A 370 -8.40 -9.07 -14.63
C THR A 370 -8.20 -10.55 -14.34
N SER A 371 -8.37 -10.95 -13.08
CA SER A 371 -8.31 -12.36 -12.70
C SER A 371 -9.25 -13.09 -13.65
N GLY A 372 -8.68 -13.88 -14.58
CA GLY A 372 -9.48 -14.63 -15.53
C GLY A 372 -10.53 -15.45 -14.77
N PRO A 373 -11.76 -15.57 -15.31
CA PRO A 373 -12.86 -16.26 -14.65
C PRO A 373 -12.54 -17.70 -14.24
#